data_AF-A0A4Q3I796-F1
#
_entry.id   AF-A0A4Q3I796-F1
#
_cell.length_a   1.000
_cell.length_b   1.000
_cell.length_c   1.000
_cell.angle_alpha   90.00
_cell.angle_beta   90.00
_cell.angle_gamma   90.00
#
_symmetry.space_group_name_H-M   'P 1'
#
loop_
_entity.id
_entity.type
_entity.pdbx_description
1 polymer ?
#
loop_
_entity_poly.entity_id
_entity_poly.type
_entity_poly.pdbx_seq_one_letter_code
_entity_poly.pdbx_strand_id
1 'polypeptide(L)'
;RPWHAGVLWDTDDRVVVPLIEQLRLPGDIVVGDNEPYDGALRGDTMYRHCMIPGIPHTLLEVRQDLIGDEQGIEDWAQRLAPIFTTLNADPTLHEYKIFPSRTGPYPA
;
A
#
# COMPACT_ATOMS: atom_id res chain seq x y z
N ARG A 1 8.33 15.00 6.44
CA ARG A 1 6.88 14.89 6.71
C ARG A 1 6.69 14.00 7.95
N PRO A 2 5.62 14.14 8.75
CA PRO A 2 5.50 13.43 10.04
C PRO A 2 5.37 11.91 9.88
N TRP A 3 4.79 11.43 8.79
CA TRP A 3 4.66 10.00 8.50
C TRP A 3 6.00 9.35 8.14
N HIS A 4 6.26 8.18 8.73
CA HIS A 4 7.41 7.32 8.42
C HIS A 4 7.13 6.46 7.19
N ALA A 5 5.88 6.04 7.00
CA ALA A 5 5.39 5.45 5.77
C ALA A 5 4.00 5.97 5.40
N GLY A 6 3.71 6.03 4.10
CA GLY A 6 2.38 6.28 3.55
C GLY A 6 1.88 5.04 2.81
N VAL A 7 0.59 4.74 2.96
CA VAL A 7 -0.10 3.69 2.20
C VAL A 7 -1.14 4.38 1.33
N LEU A 8 -0.91 4.37 0.02
CA LEU A 8 -1.68 5.10 -0.97
C LEU A 8 -2.55 4.12 -1.75
N TRP A 9 -3.83 4.46 -1.87
CA TRP A 9 -4.83 3.57 -2.45
C TRP A 9 -6.06 4.34 -2.92
N ASP A 10 -6.83 3.74 -3.83
CA ASP A 10 -8.12 4.29 -4.25
C ASP A 10 -9.27 3.73 -3.40
N THR A 11 -9.83 2.58 -3.79
CA THR A 11 -11.04 2.01 -3.16
C THR A 11 -10.96 0.51 -2.87
N ASP A 12 -9.92 -0.18 -3.33
CA ASP A 12 -9.71 -1.59 -3.00
C ASP A 12 -8.96 -1.69 -1.68
N ASP A 13 -9.70 -1.95 -0.61
CA ASP A 13 -9.22 -1.93 0.77
C ASP A 13 -8.58 -3.25 1.22
N ARG A 14 -8.69 -4.31 0.39
CA ARG A 14 -8.38 -5.70 0.76
C ARG A 14 -6.98 -5.87 1.32
N VAL A 15 -5.96 -5.31 0.66
CA VAL A 15 -4.57 -5.37 1.15
C VAL A 15 -4.19 -4.15 2.00
N VAL A 16 -4.88 -3.03 1.79
CA VAL A 16 -4.57 -1.73 2.42
C VAL A 16 -4.82 -1.75 3.91
N VAL A 17 -6.04 -2.13 4.32
CA VAL A 17 -6.44 -2.16 5.73
C VAL A 17 -5.50 -3.04 6.56
N PRO A 18 -5.27 -4.32 6.21
CA PRO A 18 -4.38 -5.17 6.99
C PRO A 18 -2.91 -4.70 6.93
N LEU A 19 -2.43 -4.11 5.82
CA LEU A 19 -1.09 -3.52 5.77
C LEU A 19 -0.94 -2.35 6.76
N ILE A 20 -1.90 -1.41 6.77
CA ILE A 20 -1.87 -0.26 7.67
C ILE A 20 -1.93 -0.72 9.13
N GLU A 21 -2.80 -1.68 9.46
CA GLU A 21 -2.92 -2.23 10.81
C GLU A 21 -1.60 -2.87 11.27
N GLN A 22 -0.99 -3.71 10.43
CA GLN A 22 0.28 -4.37 10.73
C GLN A 22 1.44 -3.39 10.87
N LEU A 23 1.50 -2.35 10.05
CA LEU A 23 2.51 -1.29 10.17
C LEU A 23 2.35 -0.48 11.47
N ARG A 24 1.11 -0.24 11.92
CA ARG A 24 0.81 0.50 13.15
C ARG A 24 0.98 -0.32 14.42
N LEU A 25 0.86 -1.65 14.35
CA LEU A 25 0.84 -2.54 15.50
C LEU A 25 2.04 -2.37 16.47
N PRO A 26 3.29 -2.21 16.02
CA PRO A 26 4.42 -2.02 16.94
C PRO A 26 4.39 -0.67 17.69
N GLY A 27 3.61 0.31 17.20
CA GLY A 27 3.42 1.62 17.86
C GLY A 27 4.61 2.58 17.75
N ASP A 28 5.63 2.25 16.96
CA ASP A 28 6.89 3.00 16.85
C ASP A 28 6.99 3.85 15.57
N ILE A 29 6.03 3.72 14.65
CA ILE A 29 5.97 4.50 13.42
C ILE A 29 4.63 5.20 13.20
N VAL A 30 4.68 6.35 12.52
CA VAL A 30 3.50 7.10 12.09
C VAL A 30 3.17 6.69 10.66
N VAL A 31 2.01 6.07 10.44
CA VAL A 31 1.57 5.56 9.13
C VAL A 31 0.48 6.46 8.56
N GLY A 32 0.75 7.04 7.39
CA GLY A 32 -0.19 7.84 6.61
C GLY A 32 -1.13 6.94 5.82
N ASP A 33 -2.43 7.23 5.89
CA ASP A 33 -3.47 6.59 5.09
C ASP A 33 -3.89 7.60 4.01
N ASN A 34 -3.47 7.39 2.77
CA ASN A 34 -3.52 8.41 1.71
C ASN A 34 -2.90 9.75 2.15
N GLU A 35 -1.83 9.67 2.91
CA GLU A 35 -1.01 10.80 3.32
C GLU A 35 0.44 10.50 2.99
N PRO A 36 1.18 11.46 2.44
CA PRO A 36 0.81 12.86 2.27
C PRO A 36 0.21 13.19 0.89
N TYR A 37 -0.10 12.15 0.12
CA TYR A 37 -0.71 12.21 -1.20
C TYR A 37 -1.85 11.20 -1.27
N ASP A 38 -2.84 11.52 -2.09
CA ASP A 38 -3.95 10.62 -2.40
C ASP A 38 -3.53 9.58 -3.47
N GLY A 39 -3.90 8.30 -3.28
CA GLY A 39 -3.68 7.21 -4.22
C GLY A 39 -4.73 7.07 -5.32
N ALA A 40 -5.81 7.86 -5.31
CA ALA A 40 -6.79 7.88 -6.41
C ALA A 40 -6.27 8.66 -7.62
N LEU A 41 -5.43 8.03 -8.44
CA LEU A 41 -4.76 8.66 -9.58
C LEU A 41 -5.13 7.99 -10.91
N ARG A 42 -5.87 8.69 -11.78
CA ARG A 42 -6.24 8.14 -13.09
C ARG A 42 -5.01 8.02 -13.99
N GLY A 43 -4.79 6.82 -14.52
CA GLY A 43 -3.74 6.55 -15.51
C GLY A 43 -2.35 6.29 -14.93
N ASP A 44 -2.22 6.24 -13.60
CA ASP A 44 -0.98 5.85 -12.95
C ASP A 44 -0.74 4.32 -13.03
N THR A 45 0.34 3.86 -12.38
CA THR A 45 0.71 2.44 -12.36
C THR A 45 -0.38 1.57 -11.73
N MET A 46 -0.91 1.96 -10.56
CA MET A 46 -1.93 1.17 -9.89
C MET A 46 -3.22 1.10 -10.70
N TYR A 47 -3.65 2.24 -11.25
CA TYR A 47 -4.83 2.33 -12.10
C TYR A 47 -4.73 1.37 -13.28
N ARG A 48 -3.61 1.41 -14.02
CA ARG A 48 -3.44 0.62 -15.23
C ARG A 48 -3.25 -0.87 -14.94
N HIS A 49 -2.42 -1.20 -13.96
CA HIS A 49 -1.92 -2.57 -13.79
C HIS A 49 -2.63 -3.36 -12.70
N CYS A 50 -3.35 -2.68 -11.81
CA CYS A 50 -4.01 -3.34 -10.69
C CYS A 50 -5.52 -3.10 -10.69
N MET A 51 -5.96 -1.85 -10.77
CA MET A 51 -7.36 -1.49 -10.63
C MET A 51 -8.22 -1.95 -11.80
N ILE A 52 -7.79 -1.69 -13.05
CA ILE A 52 -8.49 -2.17 -14.26
C ILE A 52 -8.67 -3.70 -14.25
N PRO A 53 -7.63 -4.52 -14.02
CA PRO A 53 -7.81 -5.98 -13.96
C PRO A 53 -8.45 -6.48 -12.65
N GLY A 54 -8.53 -5.66 -11.59
CA GLY A 54 -9.11 -6.06 -10.29
C GLY A 54 -8.14 -6.81 -9.37
N ILE A 55 -6.84 -6.57 -9.50
CA ILE A 55 -5.80 -7.19 -8.68
C ILE A 55 -5.69 -6.42 -7.34
N PRO A 56 -5.70 -7.09 -6.17
CA PRO A 56 -5.38 -6.47 -4.88
C PRO A 56 -4.05 -5.73 -4.91
N HIS A 57 -4.03 -4.49 -4.44
CA HIS A 57 -2.87 -3.62 -4.59
C HIS A 57 -2.84 -2.48 -3.59
N THR A 58 -1.65 -1.92 -3.43
CA THR A 58 -1.40 -0.68 -2.69
C THR A 58 -0.07 -0.11 -3.15
N LEU A 59 0.14 1.19 -2.97
CA LEU A 59 1.45 1.81 -3.08
C LEU A 59 1.95 2.12 -1.66
N LEU A 60 3.15 1.64 -1.34
CA LEU A 60 3.83 1.91 -0.08
C LEU A 60 4.93 2.93 -0.31
N GLU A 61 4.85 4.07 0.37
CA GLU A 61 5.92 5.07 0.42
C GLU A 61 6.66 4.97 1.75
N VAL A 62 7.99 4.88 1.72
CA VAL A 62 8.84 4.99 2.92
C VAL A 62 9.56 6.33 2.89
N ARG A 63 9.61 7.02 4.03
CA ARG A 63 10.27 8.32 4.12
C ARG A 63 11.77 8.16 3.86
N GLN A 64 12.30 8.96 2.93
CA GLN A 64 13.65 8.81 2.37
C GLN A 64 14.78 8.77 3.42
N ASP A 65 14.70 9.56 4.49
CA ASP A 65 15.70 9.58 5.57
C ASP A 65 15.80 8.23 6.31
N LEU A 66 14.75 7.42 6.28
CA LEU A 66 14.72 6.10 6.95
C LEU A 66 15.33 4.98 6.09
N ILE A 67 15.67 5.28 4.83
CA ILE A 67 16.26 4.34 3.87
C ILE A 67 17.47 4.97 3.16
N GLY A 68 18.12 5.92 3.83
CA GLY A 68 19.28 6.65 3.29
C GLY A 68 20.60 5.88 3.35
N ASP A 69 20.65 4.80 4.14
CA ASP A 69 21.80 3.92 4.30
C ASP A 69 21.37 2.45 4.42
N GLU A 70 22.36 1.55 4.47
CA GLU A 70 22.14 0.10 4.52
C GLU A 70 21.37 -0.33 5.77
N GLN A 71 21.62 0.30 6.92
CA GLN A 71 20.93 -0.04 8.17
C GLN A 71 19.44 0.31 8.09
N GLY A 72 19.10 1.51 7.61
CA GLY A 72 17.71 1.91 7.45
C GLY A 72 16.95 1.03 6.45
N ILE A 73 17.60 0.63 5.35
CA ILE A 73 17.02 -0.33 4.40
C ILE A 73 16.76 -1.68 5.07
N GLU A 74 17.73 -2.21 5.83
CA GLU A 74 17.60 -3.49 6.52
C GLU A 74 16.49 -3.45 7.58
N ASP A 75 16.41 -2.37 8.37
CA ASP A 75 15.36 -2.17 9.38
C ASP A 75 13.96 -2.19 8.75
N TRP A 76 13.78 -1.54 7.60
CA TRP A 76 12.52 -1.57 6.86
C TRP A 76 12.24 -2.93 6.21
N ALA A 77 13.25 -3.60 5.68
CA ALA A 77 13.10 -4.94 5.12
C ALA A 77 12.64 -5.94 6.20
N GLN A 78 13.27 -5.91 7.38
CA GLN A 78 12.91 -6.75 8.52
C GLN A 78 11.49 -6.45 9.04
N ARG A 79 11.07 -5.18 8.99
CA ARG A 79 9.70 -4.78 9.32
C ARG A 79 8.68 -5.31 8.31
N LEU A 80 8.94 -5.14 7.02
CA LEU A 80 7.96 -5.41 5.96
C LEU A 80 7.85 -6.90 5.61
N ALA A 81 8.96 -7.65 5.64
CA ALA A 81 9.00 -9.06 5.26
C ALA A 81 7.95 -9.95 5.97
N PRO A 82 7.79 -9.91 7.31
CA PRO A 82 6.75 -10.70 7.97
C PRO A 82 5.34 -10.26 7.59
N ILE A 83 5.11 -8.95 7.42
CA ILE A 83 3.81 -8.40 7.01
C ILE A 83 3.44 -8.93 5.62
N PHE A 84 4.35 -8.83 4.65
CA PHE A 84 4.12 -9.32 3.30
C PHE A 84 3.97 -10.84 3.25
N THR A 85 4.68 -11.58 4.11
CA THR A 85 4.49 -13.04 4.24
C THR A 85 3.06 -13.37 4.68
N THR A 86 2.55 -12.66 5.68
CA THR A 86 1.17 -12.84 6.17
C THR A 86 0.13 -12.47 5.11
N LEU A 87 0.27 -11.31 4.46
CA LEU A 87 -0.66 -10.87 3.41
C LEU A 87 -0.65 -11.84 2.23
N ASN A 88 0.54 -12.28 1.78
CA ASN A 88 0.64 -13.19 0.65
C ASN A 88 0.04 -14.58 0.93
N ALA A 89 -0.04 -15.00 2.20
CA ALA A 89 -0.67 -16.25 2.58
C ALA A 89 -2.21 -16.20 2.57
N ASP A 90 -2.81 -15.01 2.53
CA ASP A 90 -4.27 -14.84 2.45
C ASP A 90 -4.78 -15.16 1.04
N PRO A 91 -5.55 -16.25 0.83
CA PRO A 91 -6.05 -16.62 -0.49
C PRO A 91 -6.98 -15.57 -1.10
N THR A 92 -7.64 -14.75 -0.28
CA THR A 92 -8.56 -13.71 -0.76
C THR A 92 -7.82 -12.55 -1.45
N LEU A 93 -6.53 -12.38 -1.16
CA LEU A 93 -5.65 -11.41 -1.82
C LEU A 93 -5.10 -11.91 -3.17
N HIS A 94 -5.57 -13.07 -3.65
CA HIS A 94 -5.27 -13.59 -4.99
C HIS A 94 -6.49 -13.61 -5.91
N GLU A 95 -7.63 -13.10 -5.44
CA GLU A 95 -8.87 -13.03 -6.20
C GLU A 95 -8.98 -11.75 -7.03
N TYR A 96 -9.36 -11.89 -8.31
CA TYR A 96 -9.60 -10.76 -9.19
C TYR A 96 -10.99 -10.20 -8.93
N LYS A 97 -11.07 -8.94 -8.51
CA LYS A 97 -12.32 -8.23 -8.25
C LYS A 97 -12.15 -6.74 -8.53
N ILE A 98 -13.02 -6.21 -9.37
CA ILE A 98 -13.00 -4.79 -9.75
C ILE A 98 -13.77 -3.96 -8.72
N PHE A 99 -13.14 -2.90 -8.22
CA PHE A 99 -13.74 -1.89 -7.34
C PHE A 99 -13.84 -0.55 -8.09
N PRO A 100 -14.91 0.24 -7.87
CA PRO A 100 -15.10 1.50 -8.58
C PRO A 100 -14.04 2.54 -8.17
N SER A 101 -13.36 3.16 -9.13
CA SER A 101 -12.38 4.22 -8.83
C SER A 101 -13.06 5.53 -8.41
N ARG A 102 -12.49 6.26 -7.45
CA ARG A 102 -12.89 7.65 -7.13
C ARG A 102 -12.63 8.62 -8.28
N THR A 103 -11.83 8.22 -9.26
CA THR A 103 -11.51 9.05 -10.44
C THR A 103 -12.49 8.89 -11.60
N GLY A 104 -13.54 8.07 -11.45
CA GLY A 104 -14.59 7.80 -12.45
C GLY A 104 -14.51 6.39 -13.04
N PRO A 105 -15.35 6.05 -14.05
CA PRO A 105 -15.41 4.70 -14.61
C PRO A 105 -14.10 4.29 -15.29
N TYR A 106 -13.87 2.97 -15.33
CA TYR A 106 -12.81 2.37 -16.14
C TYR A 106 -13.16 2.45 -17.64
N PRO A 107 -12.15 2.44 -18.53
CA PRO A 107 -12.39 2.34 -19.96
C PRO A 107 -13.09 1.02 -20.29
N ALA A 108 -13.94 1.05 -21.32
CA ALA A 108 -14.55 -0.14 -21.88
C ALA A 108 -13.52 -1.01 -22.63
#